data_AF-A0A5K3FRU4-F1
#
_entry.id   AF-A0A5K3FRU4-F1
#
_cell.length_a   1.000
_cell.length_b   1.000
_cell.length_c   1.000
_cell.angle_alpha   90.00
_cell.angle_beta   90.00
_cell.angle_gamma   90.00
#
_symmetry.space_group_name_H-M   'P 1'
#
loop_
_entity.id
_entity.type
_entity.pdbx_description
1 polymer ?
#
loop_
_entity_poly.entity_id
_entity_poly.type
_entity_poly.pdbx_seq_one_letter_code
_entity_poly.pdbx_strand_id
1 'polypeptide(L)'
;MLVTVCGLALVGAASLFEPSAETFITSPAHAALGVFLVLLGSFATASQIIVEEVFLKKKNYLPLHVVGMEGFFGVFVMGFIILPIIHHSPGADLNGSFENQLDAIFQTMQSPALLFTSILLILSIAFFNYFGLAITHHLSAVHRSLLDALRSIFIWITSIFLFYVVGHQYGEPFHSGWSLVEIDGFALLVMGTLIFNKTLRLDCLPCAPPYSADTPTTREETSSVDSLTAHEGSPLLGSQLPTSAGTFDAPTSQVVSVNA
;
A
#
# COMPACT_ATOMS: atom_id res chain seq x y z
N MET A 1 0.18 -5.82 17.28
CA MET A 1 1.00 -6.76 16.49
C MET A 1 0.61 -8.21 16.76
N LEU A 2 0.76 -8.75 17.97
CA LEU A 2 0.31 -10.14 18.24
C LEU A 2 -1.21 -10.32 18.06
N VAL A 3 -2.01 -9.38 18.58
CA VAL A 3 -3.48 -9.37 18.44
C VAL A 3 -3.94 -9.30 16.98
N THR A 4 -3.28 -8.48 16.14
CA THR A 4 -3.61 -8.35 14.71
C THR A 4 -3.26 -9.62 13.93
N VAL A 5 -2.14 -10.27 14.26
CA VAL A 5 -1.75 -11.56 13.66
C VAL A 5 -2.74 -12.66 14.06
N CYS A 6 -3.18 -12.69 15.32
CA CYS A 6 -4.20 -13.62 15.77
C CYS A 6 -5.55 -13.40 15.06
N GLY A 7 -5.98 -12.14 14.88
CA GLY A 7 -7.20 -11.82 14.13
C GLY A 7 -7.13 -12.28 12.67
N LEU A 8 -6.02 -11.99 11.98
CA LEU A 8 -5.78 -12.46 10.60
C LEU A 8 -5.75 -13.99 10.50
N ALA A 9 -5.09 -14.66 11.45
CA ALA A 9 -5.04 -16.12 11.50
C ALA A 9 -6.42 -16.75 11.75
N LEU A 10 -7.26 -16.13 12.59
CA LEU A 10 -8.63 -16.56 12.85
C LEU A 10 -9.51 -16.45 11.61
N VAL A 11 -9.49 -15.28 10.93
CA VAL A 11 -10.25 -15.08 9.67
C VAL A 11 -9.79 -16.10 8.62
N GLY A 12 -8.47 -16.26 8.43
CA GLY A 12 -7.94 -17.24 7.47
C GLY A 12 -8.27 -18.69 7.82
N ALA A 13 -8.25 -19.05 9.11
CA ALA A 13 -8.65 -20.38 9.57
C ALA A 13 -10.13 -20.64 9.30
N ALA A 14 -11.02 -19.66 9.55
CA ALA A 14 -12.45 -19.80 9.28
C ALA A 14 -12.71 -20.17 7.81
N SER A 15 -12.02 -19.50 6.88
CA SER A 15 -12.13 -19.80 5.44
C SER A 15 -11.59 -21.18 5.04
N LEU A 16 -10.62 -21.74 5.79
CA LEU A 16 -10.08 -23.09 5.52
C LEU A 16 -10.96 -24.21 6.07
N PHE A 17 -11.67 -23.95 7.18
CA PHE A 17 -12.52 -24.95 7.84
C PHE A 17 -13.96 -24.93 7.36
N GLU A 18 -14.36 -23.93 6.58
CA GLU A 18 -15.63 -23.93 5.89
C GLU A 18 -15.62 -25.01 4.78
N PRO A 19 -16.48 -26.05 4.86
CA PRO A 19 -16.52 -27.12 3.88
C PRO A 19 -17.02 -26.56 2.53
N SER A 20 -16.08 -26.22 1.65
CA SER A 20 -16.39 -25.75 0.30
C SER A 20 -16.91 -26.93 -0.53
N ALA A 21 -18.10 -26.78 -1.10
CA ALA A 21 -18.80 -27.82 -1.87
C ALA A 21 -18.09 -28.22 -3.19
N GLU A 22 -16.97 -27.60 -3.53
CA GLU A 22 -16.17 -27.89 -4.71
C GLU A 22 -14.80 -28.41 -4.25
N THR A 23 -14.75 -29.69 -3.85
CA THR A 23 -13.49 -30.42 -3.65
C THR A 23 -12.82 -30.66 -5.02
N PHE A 24 -12.35 -29.59 -5.67
CA PHE A 24 -11.35 -29.73 -6.71
C PHE A 24 -10.13 -30.38 -6.06
N ILE A 25 -9.74 -31.53 -6.61
CA ILE A 25 -8.59 -32.34 -6.22
C ILE A 25 -7.34 -31.43 -6.14
N THR A 26 -7.11 -30.82 -4.99
CA THR A 26 -5.89 -30.07 -4.70
C THR A 26 -5.05 -30.97 -3.83
N SER A 27 -4.04 -31.60 -4.45
CA SER A 27 -2.99 -32.27 -3.69
C SER A 27 -2.46 -31.28 -2.64
N PRO A 28 -2.18 -31.71 -1.38
CA PRO A 28 -1.67 -30.84 -0.32
C PRO A 28 -0.49 -29.95 -0.76
N ALA A 29 0.31 -30.42 -1.72
CA ALA A 29 1.39 -29.65 -2.32
C ALA A 29 0.92 -28.39 -3.08
N HIS A 30 -0.20 -28.44 -3.79
CA HIS A 30 -0.74 -27.27 -4.53
C HIS A 30 -1.33 -26.24 -3.56
N ALA A 31 -1.99 -26.69 -2.50
CA ALA A 31 -2.48 -25.80 -1.45
C ALA A 31 -1.30 -25.11 -0.73
N ALA A 32 -0.25 -25.87 -0.38
CA ALA A 32 0.96 -25.31 0.23
C ALA A 32 1.67 -24.30 -0.69
N LEU A 33 1.73 -24.59 -2.00
CA LEU A 33 2.29 -23.68 -3.00
C LEU A 33 1.48 -22.37 -3.07
N GLY A 34 0.15 -22.45 -3.08
CA GLY A 34 -0.73 -21.28 -3.06
C GLY A 34 -0.48 -20.39 -1.84
N VAL A 35 -0.42 -20.98 -0.64
CA VAL A 35 -0.11 -20.26 0.61
C VAL A 35 1.27 -19.60 0.52
N PHE A 36 2.29 -20.31 0.03
CA PHE A 36 3.62 -19.76 -0.14
C PHE A 36 3.64 -18.55 -1.08
N LEU A 37 2.96 -18.62 -2.24
CA LEU A 37 2.87 -17.52 -3.19
C LEU A 37 2.17 -16.28 -2.59
N VAL A 38 1.11 -16.49 -1.81
CA VAL A 38 0.40 -15.40 -1.11
C VAL A 38 1.31 -14.71 -0.09
N LEU A 39 2.10 -15.47 0.67
CA LEU A 39 3.06 -14.90 1.63
C LEU A 39 4.15 -14.09 0.92
N LEU A 40 4.67 -14.60 -0.21
CA LEU A 40 5.67 -13.89 -1.00
C LEU A 40 5.11 -12.59 -1.59
N GLY A 41 3.89 -12.64 -2.14
CA GLY A 41 3.18 -11.45 -2.62
C GLY A 41 2.96 -10.42 -1.53
N SER A 42 2.54 -10.86 -0.34
CA SER A 42 2.32 -9.97 0.81
C SER A 42 3.61 -9.27 1.27
N PHE A 43 4.75 -9.98 1.23
CA PHE A 43 6.05 -9.38 1.52
C PHE A 43 6.44 -8.30 0.50
N ALA A 44 6.19 -8.54 -0.79
CA ALA A 44 6.43 -7.56 -1.84
C ALA A 44 5.54 -6.32 -1.65
N THR A 45 4.25 -6.49 -1.35
CA THR A 45 3.31 -5.39 -1.07
C THR A 45 3.74 -4.59 0.16
N ALA A 46 4.16 -5.25 1.24
CA ALA A 46 4.65 -4.55 2.43
C ALA A 46 5.91 -3.72 2.13
N SER A 47 6.84 -4.28 1.34
CA SER A 47 8.04 -3.57 0.89
C SER A 47 7.68 -2.36 0.02
N GLN A 48 6.73 -2.51 -0.89
CA GLN A 48 6.23 -1.43 -1.75
C GLN A 48 5.68 -0.27 -0.91
N ILE A 49 4.82 -0.54 0.07
CA ILE A 49 4.22 0.50 0.93
C ILE A 49 5.31 1.30 1.68
N ILE A 50 6.36 0.63 2.16
CA ILE A 50 7.49 1.30 2.84
C ILE A 50 8.29 2.17 1.87
N VAL A 51 8.58 1.67 0.67
CA VAL A 51 9.30 2.42 -0.36
C VAL A 51 8.48 3.64 -0.81
N GLU A 52 7.18 3.49 -1.00
CA GLU A 52 6.25 4.58 -1.29
C GLU A 52 6.27 5.64 -0.18
N GLU A 53 6.22 5.24 1.09
CA GLU A 53 6.28 6.17 2.21
C GLU A 53 7.63 6.93 2.23
N VAL A 54 8.75 6.27 1.92
CA VAL A 54 10.05 6.92 1.80
C VAL A 54 10.06 7.94 0.65
N PHE A 55 9.49 7.61 -0.50
CA PHE A 55 9.39 8.53 -1.64
C PHE A 55 8.50 9.73 -1.34
N LEU A 56 7.39 9.53 -0.64
CA LEU A 56 6.48 10.59 -0.26
C LEU A 56 7.04 11.49 0.84
N LYS A 57 7.67 10.91 1.88
CA LYS A 57 8.11 11.66 3.07
C LYS A 57 9.55 12.17 2.98
N LYS A 58 10.51 11.34 2.51
CA LYS A 58 11.93 11.73 2.44
C LYS A 58 12.28 12.47 1.15
N LYS A 59 11.70 12.07 0.01
CA LYS A 59 11.95 12.70 -1.29
C LYS A 59 10.91 13.74 -1.69
N ASN A 60 9.81 13.86 -0.92
CA ASN A 60 8.75 14.85 -1.11
C ASN A 60 8.14 14.83 -2.53
N TYR A 61 7.98 13.62 -3.09
CA TYR A 61 7.29 13.47 -4.36
C TYR A 61 5.78 13.60 -4.18
N LEU A 62 5.13 14.23 -5.16
CA LEU A 62 3.67 14.31 -5.21
C LEU A 62 3.07 12.91 -5.40
N PRO A 63 2.02 12.54 -4.65
CA PRO A 63 1.34 11.24 -4.78
C PRO A 63 0.94 10.89 -6.21
N LEU A 64 0.48 11.89 -6.97
CA LEU A 64 0.07 11.72 -8.37
C LEU A 64 1.24 11.36 -9.29
N HIS A 65 2.44 11.87 -9.01
CA HIS A 65 3.64 11.53 -9.78
C HIS A 65 4.04 10.08 -9.53
N VAL A 66 4.09 9.68 -8.24
CA VAL A 66 4.50 8.31 -7.84
C VAL A 66 3.56 7.27 -8.47
N VAL A 67 2.24 7.43 -8.29
CA VAL A 67 1.25 6.49 -8.85
C VAL A 67 1.28 6.45 -10.38
N GLY A 68 1.55 7.60 -11.02
CA GLY A 68 1.64 7.69 -12.48
C GLY A 68 2.83 6.90 -13.03
N MET A 69 3.99 7.01 -12.37
CA MET A 69 5.19 6.26 -12.74
C MET A 69 5.03 4.76 -12.50
N GLU A 70 4.42 4.37 -11.37
CA GLU A 70 4.09 2.97 -11.08
C GLU A 70 3.13 2.39 -12.11
N GLY A 71 2.06 3.11 -12.46
CA GLY A 71 1.13 2.70 -13.51
C GLY A 71 1.81 2.59 -14.88
N PHE A 72 2.69 3.54 -15.23
CA PHE A 72 3.43 3.53 -16.48
C PHE A 72 4.37 2.30 -16.60
N PHE A 73 5.20 2.06 -15.58
CA PHE A 73 6.06 0.87 -15.56
C PHE A 73 5.25 -0.42 -15.45
N GLY A 74 4.13 -0.42 -14.73
CA GLY A 74 3.21 -1.55 -14.62
C GLY A 74 2.64 -1.94 -15.99
N VAL A 75 2.20 -0.97 -16.79
CA VAL A 75 1.73 -1.21 -18.17
C VAL A 75 2.87 -1.75 -19.04
N PHE A 76 4.09 -1.22 -18.91
CA PHE A 76 5.22 -1.68 -19.70
C PHE A 76 5.61 -3.13 -19.37
N VAL A 77 5.77 -3.44 -18.07
CA VAL A 77 6.14 -4.77 -17.60
C VAL A 77 5.03 -5.78 -17.90
N MET A 78 3.77 -5.43 -17.62
CA MET A 78 2.67 -6.34 -17.95
C MET A 78 2.53 -6.51 -19.45
N GLY A 79 2.41 -5.43 -20.22
CA GLY A 79 2.14 -5.46 -21.65
C GLY A 79 3.24 -6.09 -22.51
N PHE A 80 4.51 -5.84 -22.20
CA PHE A 80 5.62 -6.30 -23.05
C PHE A 80 6.39 -7.51 -22.50
N ILE A 81 6.22 -7.85 -21.22
CA ILE A 81 6.98 -8.95 -20.60
C ILE A 81 6.05 -10.06 -20.14
N ILE A 82 5.19 -9.80 -19.16
CA ILE A 82 4.40 -10.85 -18.51
C ILE A 82 3.35 -11.42 -19.47
N LEU A 83 2.57 -10.54 -20.09
CA LEU A 83 1.48 -10.92 -20.97
C LEU A 83 1.95 -11.72 -22.21
N PRO A 84 3.03 -11.35 -22.92
CA PRO A 84 3.57 -12.16 -24.00
C PRO A 84 4.10 -13.53 -23.56
N ILE A 85 4.73 -13.62 -22.38
CA ILE A 85 5.23 -14.88 -21.83
C ILE A 85 4.06 -15.84 -21.57
N ILE A 86 2.99 -15.35 -20.93
CA ILE A 86 1.79 -16.15 -20.64
C ILE A 86 1.12 -16.57 -21.94
N HIS A 87 1.05 -15.69 -22.94
CA HIS A 87 0.45 -16.02 -24.23
C HIS A 87 1.14 -17.19 -24.94
N HIS A 88 2.47 -17.29 -24.84
CA HIS A 88 3.25 -18.39 -25.44
C HIS A 88 3.34 -19.64 -24.54
N SER A 89 2.85 -19.56 -23.30
CA SER A 89 2.78 -20.71 -22.42
C SER A 89 1.66 -21.66 -22.88
N PRO A 90 1.90 -22.98 -22.91
CA PRO A 90 0.88 -23.94 -23.31
C PRO A 90 -0.28 -23.94 -22.31
N GLY A 91 -1.51 -23.89 -22.82
CA GLY A 91 -2.71 -23.92 -22.00
C GLY A 91 -3.95 -24.34 -22.78
N ALA A 92 -5.11 -24.17 -22.13
CA ALA A 92 -6.40 -24.65 -22.61
C ALA A 92 -7.17 -23.62 -23.45
N ASP A 93 -6.64 -22.43 -23.63
CA ASP A 93 -7.29 -21.32 -24.33
C ASP A 93 -7.08 -21.42 -25.85
N LEU A 94 -7.72 -20.52 -26.61
CA LEU A 94 -7.67 -20.48 -28.06
C LEU A 94 -6.20 -20.47 -28.56
N ASN A 95 -5.90 -21.35 -29.53
CA ASN A 95 -4.54 -21.62 -30.06
C ASN A 95 -3.57 -22.33 -29.10
N GLY A 96 -4.08 -23.00 -28.05
CA GLY A 96 -3.24 -23.72 -27.09
C GLY A 96 -2.45 -22.78 -26.17
N SER A 97 -2.89 -21.53 -26.05
CA SER A 97 -2.34 -20.53 -25.16
C SER A 97 -2.87 -20.73 -23.73
N PHE A 98 -2.12 -20.26 -22.72
CA PHE A 98 -2.62 -20.17 -21.36
C PHE A 98 -3.59 -19.01 -21.17
N GLU A 99 -3.33 -17.88 -21.83
CA GLU A 99 -4.22 -16.71 -21.80
C GLU A 99 -4.09 -15.93 -23.12
N ASN A 100 -5.19 -15.85 -23.87
CA ASN A 100 -5.24 -15.12 -25.13
C ASN A 100 -5.80 -13.71 -24.94
N GLN A 101 -4.91 -12.75 -24.72
CA GLN A 101 -5.32 -11.35 -24.48
C GLN A 101 -5.96 -10.70 -25.70
N LEU A 102 -5.57 -11.06 -26.92
CA LEU A 102 -6.17 -10.48 -28.12
C LEU A 102 -7.64 -10.88 -28.22
N ASP A 103 -7.94 -12.12 -27.87
CA ASP A 103 -9.32 -12.60 -27.79
C ASP A 103 -10.07 -11.93 -26.63
N ALA A 104 -9.46 -11.80 -25.46
CA ALA A 104 -10.07 -11.10 -24.32
C ALA A 104 -10.40 -9.62 -24.64
N ILE A 105 -9.51 -8.92 -25.33
CA ILE A 105 -9.74 -7.54 -25.79
C ILE A 105 -10.89 -7.51 -26.79
N PHE A 106 -10.91 -8.44 -27.76
CA PHE A 106 -11.98 -8.52 -28.75
C PHE A 106 -13.35 -8.77 -28.09
N GLN A 107 -13.43 -9.71 -27.15
CA GLN A 107 -14.65 -9.99 -26.39
C GLN A 107 -15.11 -8.78 -25.54
N THR A 108 -14.15 -8.07 -24.93
CA THR A 108 -14.45 -6.88 -24.12
C THR A 108 -14.98 -5.74 -24.99
N MET A 109 -14.42 -5.52 -26.18
CA MET A 109 -14.87 -4.47 -27.09
C MET A 109 -16.26 -4.76 -27.69
N GLN A 110 -16.61 -6.03 -27.86
CA GLN A 110 -17.88 -6.43 -28.46
C GLN A 110 -19.05 -6.32 -27.48
N SER A 111 -18.83 -6.52 -26.19
CA SER A 111 -19.88 -6.44 -25.17
C SER A 111 -19.88 -5.08 -24.47
N PRO A 112 -20.91 -4.23 -24.66
CA PRO A 112 -20.95 -2.91 -24.05
C PRO A 112 -21.01 -2.98 -22.51
N ALA A 113 -21.60 -4.05 -21.95
CA ALA A 113 -21.65 -4.27 -20.51
C ALA A 113 -20.27 -4.58 -19.93
N LEU A 114 -19.47 -5.42 -20.61
CA LEU A 114 -18.10 -5.71 -20.20
C LEU A 114 -17.22 -4.47 -20.34
N LEU A 115 -17.28 -3.79 -21.48
CA LEU A 115 -16.51 -2.57 -21.72
C LEU A 115 -16.77 -1.50 -20.65
N PHE A 116 -18.04 -1.24 -20.34
CA PHE A 116 -18.41 -0.26 -19.32
C PHE A 116 -17.91 -0.67 -17.93
N THR A 117 -18.08 -1.94 -17.56
CA THR A 117 -17.63 -2.46 -16.26
C THR A 117 -16.10 -2.42 -16.14
N SER A 118 -15.38 -2.76 -17.21
CA SER A 118 -13.91 -2.70 -17.28
C SER A 118 -13.40 -1.26 -17.14
N ILE A 119 -14.02 -0.29 -17.82
CA ILE A 119 -13.63 1.12 -17.70
C ILE A 119 -13.87 1.63 -16.27
N LEU A 120 -15.03 1.31 -15.68
CA LEU A 120 -15.31 1.66 -14.29
C LEU A 120 -14.30 1.03 -13.32
N LEU A 121 -13.93 -0.22 -13.55
CA LEU A 121 -12.93 -0.92 -12.74
C LEU A 121 -11.56 -0.24 -12.84
N ILE A 122 -11.09 0.08 -14.04
CA ILE A 122 -9.82 0.80 -14.26
C ILE A 122 -9.82 2.14 -13.53
N LEU A 123 -10.90 2.91 -13.68
CA LEU A 123 -11.04 4.21 -13.01
C LEU A 123 -11.06 4.05 -11.49
N SER A 124 -11.78 3.04 -10.97
CA SER A 124 -11.84 2.73 -9.55
C SER A 124 -10.46 2.37 -8.99
N ILE A 125 -9.69 1.55 -9.70
CA ILE A 125 -8.33 1.16 -9.29
C ILE A 125 -7.40 2.38 -9.31
N ALA A 126 -7.49 3.23 -10.34
CA ALA A 126 -6.69 4.45 -10.43
C ALA A 126 -6.96 5.40 -9.24
N PHE A 127 -8.23 5.63 -8.91
CA PHE A 127 -8.60 6.42 -7.74
C PHE A 127 -8.16 5.76 -6.43
N PHE A 128 -8.35 4.45 -6.28
CA PHE A 128 -7.94 3.71 -5.10
C PHE A 128 -6.43 3.88 -4.83
N ASN A 129 -5.60 3.72 -5.86
CA ASN A 129 -4.15 3.86 -5.75
C ASN A 129 -3.74 5.31 -5.43
N TYR A 130 -4.36 6.30 -6.09
CA TYR A 130 -4.11 7.71 -5.80
C TYR A 130 -4.48 8.09 -4.37
N PHE A 131 -5.70 7.74 -3.92
CA PHE A 131 -6.14 8.05 -2.56
C PHE A 131 -5.31 7.32 -1.51
N GLY A 132 -4.92 6.07 -1.75
CA GLY A 132 -4.02 5.33 -0.86
C GLY A 132 -2.68 6.05 -0.65
N LEU A 133 -2.06 6.52 -1.73
CA LEU A 133 -0.82 7.32 -1.66
C LEU A 133 -1.06 8.70 -1.04
N ALA A 134 -2.18 9.36 -1.35
CA ALA A 134 -2.53 10.66 -0.76
C ALA A 134 -2.72 10.58 0.75
N ILE A 135 -3.38 9.53 1.25
CA ILE A 135 -3.52 9.25 2.68
C ILE A 135 -2.16 9.00 3.33
N THR A 136 -1.28 8.24 2.67
CA THR A 136 0.08 8.00 3.17
C THR A 136 0.88 9.31 3.24
N HIS A 137 0.72 10.17 2.24
CA HIS A 137 1.38 11.47 2.16
C HIS A 137 0.89 12.45 3.24
N HIS A 138 -0.41 12.58 3.45
CA HIS A 138 -0.98 13.53 4.42
C HIS A 138 -1.03 13.01 5.86
N LEU A 139 -1.17 11.70 6.03
CA LEU A 139 -1.19 11.03 7.32
C LEU A 139 0.08 10.17 7.46
N SER A 140 -0.08 8.84 7.48
CA SER A 140 1.02 7.87 7.57
C SER A 140 0.64 6.53 6.95
N ALA A 141 1.61 5.65 6.73
CA ALA A 141 1.35 4.28 6.29
C ALA A 141 0.42 3.51 7.23
N VAL A 142 0.42 3.84 8.54
CA VAL A 142 -0.45 3.16 9.50
C VAL A 142 -1.94 3.48 9.29
N HIS A 143 -2.27 4.71 8.88
CA HIS A 143 -3.65 5.07 8.52
C HIS A 143 -4.10 4.36 7.25
N ARG A 144 -3.19 4.18 6.29
CA ARG A 144 -3.45 3.37 5.09
C ARG A 144 -3.75 1.92 5.45
N SER A 145 -2.95 1.31 6.32
CA SER A 145 -3.22 -0.06 6.80
C SER A 145 -4.56 -0.20 7.53
N LEU A 146 -4.99 0.84 8.28
CA LEU A 146 -6.33 0.84 8.90
C LEU A 146 -7.44 0.91 7.84
N LEU A 147 -7.28 1.73 6.80
CA LEU A 147 -8.26 1.79 5.71
C LEU A 147 -8.32 0.50 4.91
N ASP A 148 -7.19 -0.17 4.70
CA ASP A 148 -7.15 -1.49 4.05
C ASP A 148 -7.92 -2.55 4.86
N ALA A 149 -7.80 -2.51 6.19
CA ALA A 149 -8.58 -3.36 7.09
C ALA A 149 -10.10 -3.08 7.00
N LEU A 150 -10.49 -1.80 7.02
CA LEU A 150 -11.89 -1.38 6.92
C LEU A 150 -12.50 -1.74 5.57
N ARG A 151 -11.72 -1.69 4.49
CA ARG A 151 -12.14 -2.09 3.14
C ARG A 151 -12.61 -3.54 3.11
N SER A 152 -11.86 -4.48 3.67
CA SER A 152 -12.27 -5.89 3.69
C SER A 152 -13.59 -6.10 4.44
N ILE A 153 -13.77 -5.41 5.58
CA ILE A 153 -15.01 -5.43 6.36
C ILE A 153 -16.17 -4.86 5.52
N PHE A 154 -15.95 -3.75 4.83
CA PHE A 154 -16.96 -3.12 4.01
C PHE A 154 -17.39 -4.00 2.84
N ILE A 155 -16.44 -4.69 2.18
CA ILE A 155 -16.72 -5.64 1.11
C ILE A 155 -17.57 -6.80 1.64
N TRP A 156 -17.21 -7.36 2.79
CA TRP A 156 -17.96 -8.45 3.42
C TRP A 156 -19.40 -8.05 3.78
N ILE A 157 -19.60 -6.90 4.43
CA ILE A 157 -20.94 -6.37 4.72
C ILE A 157 -21.74 -6.17 3.43
N THR A 158 -21.11 -5.67 2.37
CA THR A 158 -21.75 -5.46 1.07
C THR A 158 -22.12 -6.78 0.40
N SER A 159 -21.28 -7.82 0.53
CA SER A 159 -21.55 -9.19 0.06
C SER A 159 -22.84 -9.73 0.67
N ILE A 160 -22.97 -9.66 2.00
CA ILE A 160 -24.18 -10.08 2.71
C ILE A 160 -25.39 -9.24 2.28
N PHE A 161 -25.23 -7.92 2.18
CA PHE A 161 -26.31 -7.03 1.76
C PHE A 161 -26.83 -7.38 0.35
N LEU A 162 -25.93 -7.64 -0.60
CA LEU A 162 -26.28 -8.04 -1.97
C LEU A 162 -27.10 -9.35 -1.98
N PHE A 163 -26.72 -10.33 -1.15
CA PHE A 163 -27.39 -11.63 -1.08
C PHE A 163 -28.85 -11.53 -0.64
N TYR A 164 -29.14 -10.68 0.35
CA TYR A 164 -30.50 -10.53 0.89
C TYR A 164 -31.36 -9.50 0.16
N VAL A 165 -30.76 -8.46 -0.43
CA VAL A 165 -31.52 -7.34 -1.02
C VAL A 165 -31.64 -7.45 -2.54
N VAL A 166 -30.56 -7.79 -3.24
CA VAL A 166 -30.55 -7.83 -4.71
C VAL A 166 -30.92 -9.22 -5.21
N GLY A 167 -30.41 -10.25 -4.55
CA GLY A 167 -30.85 -11.63 -4.75
C GLY A 167 -29.76 -12.63 -4.42
N HIS A 168 -30.19 -13.87 -4.12
CA HIS A 168 -29.34 -14.98 -3.68
C HIS A 168 -28.25 -15.43 -4.68
N GLN A 169 -28.19 -14.81 -5.86
CA GLN A 169 -27.17 -15.03 -6.88
C GLN A 169 -25.93 -14.13 -6.69
N TYR A 170 -26.01 -13.10 -5.85
CA TYR A 170 -24.92 -12.15 -5.60
C TYR A 170 -24.52 -12.18 -4.12
N GLY A 171 -23.22 -12.29 -3.83
CA GLY A 171 -22.71 -12.32 -2.45
C GLY A 171 -22.91 -13.65 -1.73
N GLU A 172 -22.69 -13.64 -0.41
CA GLU A 172 -22.71 -14.85 0.42
C GLU A 172 -23.82 -14.82 1.50
N PRO A 173 -24.42 -15.97 1.84
CA PRO A 173 -25.38 -16.06 2.93
C PRO A 173 -24.71 -15.87 4.29
N PHE A 174 -25.43 -15.28 5.24
CA PHE A 174 -24.96 -15.19 6.62
C PHE A 174 -25.10 -16.55 7.33
N HIS A 175 -23.98 -17.22 7.61
CA HIS A 175 -23.94 -18.48 8.35
C HIS A 175 -23.77 -18.20 9.84
N SER A 176 -24.78 -18.51 10.65
CA SER A 176 -24.80 -18.18 12.09
C SER A 176 -23.65 -18.77 12.94
N GLY A 177 -22.83 -19.69 12.40
CA GLY A 177 -21.64 -20.23 13.07
C GLY A 177 -20.35 -19.53 12.63
N TRP A 178 -19.93 -19.77 11.39
CA TRP A 178 -18.65 -19.27 10.85
C TRP A 178 -18.62 -17.76 10.64
N SER A 179 -19.73 -17.14 10.23
CA SER A 179 -19.79 -15.68 10.09
C SER A 179 -19.64 -14.95 11.44
N LEU A 180 -19.93 -15.59 12.58
CA LEU A 180 -19.63 -15.01 13.90
C LEU A 180 -18.13 -15.02 14.20
N VAL A 181 -17.41 -16.06 13.78
CA VAL A 181 -15.94 -16.14 13.89
C VAL A 181 -15.29 -15.08 13.00
N GLU A 182 -15.87 -14.83 11.83
CA GLU A 182 -15.40 -13.81 10.90
C GLU A 182 -15.61 -12.39 11.47
N ILE A 183 -16.77 -12.12 12.07
CA ILE A 183 -17.02 -10.86 12.81
C ILE A 183 -16.00 -10.68 13.94
N ASP A 184 -15.74 -11.71 14.73
CA ASP A 184 -14.75 -11.65 15.82
C ASP A 184 -13.34 -11.39 15.28
N GLY A 185 -12.98 -12.04 14.17
CA GLY A 185 -11.72 -11.83 13.47
C GLY A 185 -11.55 -10.40 12.96
N PHE A 186 -12.59 -9.83 12.33
CA PHE A 186 -12.59 -8.43 11.90
C PHE A 186 -12.53 -7.46 13.08
N ALA A 187 -13.26 -7.74 14.17
CA ALA A 187 -13.22 -6.93 15.39
C ALA A 187 -11.83 -6.94 16.04
N LEU A 188 -11.19 -8.10 16.14
CA LEU A 188 -9.82 -8.24 16.64
C LEU A 188 -8.80 -7.52 15.74
N LEU A 189 -9.01 -7.53 14.42
CA LEU A 189 -8.14 -6.86 13.46
C LEU A 189 -8.24 -5.33 13.62
N VAL A 190 -9.46 -4.77 13.69
CA VAL A 190 -9.68 -3.34 13.96
C VAL A 190 -9.14 -2.96 15.33
N MET A 191 -9.48 -3.71 16.37
CA MET A 191 -9.02 -3.46 17.74
C MET A 191 -7.50 -3.50 17.84
N GLY A 192 -6.87 -4.53 17.27
CA GLY A 192 -5.42 -4.67 17.25
C GLY A 192 -4.73 -3.53 16.50
N THR A 193 -5.36 -3.00 15.45
CA THR A 193 -4.86 -1.85 14.69
C THR A 193 -4.99 -0.55 15.49
N LEU A 194 -6.09 -0.36 16.23
CA LEU A 194 -6.30 0.80 17.10
C LEU A 194 -5.38 0.81 18.33
N ILE A 195 -5.12 -0.37 18.92
CA ILE A 195 -4.15 -0.53 20.03
C ILE A 195 -2.74 -0.21 19.52
N PHE A 196 -2.37 -0.70 18.34
CA PHE A 196 -1.06 -0.40 17.75
C PHE A 196 -0.86 1.09 17.50
N ASN A 197 -1.93 1.78 17.08
CA ASN A 197 -1.91 3.23 16.86
C ASN A 197 -1.95 4.07 18.16
N LYS A 198 -2.00 3.45 19.34
CA LYS A 198 -2.19 4.12 20.64
C LYS A 198 -3.45 5.01 20.70
N THR A 199 -4.40 4.83 19.78
CA THR A 199 -5.65 5.60 19.72
C THR A 199 -6.63 5.13 20.79
N LEU A 200 -6.62 3.83 21.10
CA LEU A 200 -7.34 3.26 22.24
C LEU A 200 -6.36 3.04 23.40
N ARG A 201 -6.57 3.76 24.51
CA ARG A 201 -5.92 3.47 25.79
C ARG A 201 -6.74 2.40 26.51
N LEU A 202 -6.22 1.19 26.57
CA LEU A 202 -6.76 0.16 27.44
C LEU A 202 -6.10 0.30 28.81
N ASP A 203 -6.73 1.07 29.70
CA ASP A 203 -6.30 1.20 31.10
C ASP A 203 -6.38 -0.14 31.87
N CYS A 204 -6.91 -1.19 31.24
CA CYS A 204 -7.17 -2.49 31.85
C CYS A 204 -6.05 -3.55 31.64
N LEU A 205 -4.92 -3.19 30.98
CA LEU A 205 -3.78 -4.09 30.80
C LEU A 205 -2.60 -3.67 31.71
N PRO A 206 -2.18 -4.48 32.70
CA PRO A 206 -1.21 -4.10 33.74
C PRO A 206 0.23 -3.78 33.29
N CYS A 207 0.54 -3.78 31.99
CA CYS A 207 1.92 -3.72 31.49
C CYS A 207 2.23 -2.48 30.65
N ALA A 208 1.51 -1.37 30.80
CA ALA A 208 1.91 -0.09 30.21
C ALA A 208 2.66 0.76 31.25
N PRO A 209 3.91 1.21 30.99
CA PRO A 209 4.58 2.17 31.86
C PRO A 209 3.79 3.51 31.87
N PRO A 210 3.79 4.23 33.01
CA PRO A 210 3.02 5.46 33.16
C PRO A 210 3.46 6.53 32.15
N TYR A 211 2.47 7.16 31.54
CA TYR A 211 2.60 8.19 30.53
C TYR A 211 3.10 9.51 31.16
N SER A 212 4.28 9.98 30.77
CA SER A 212 4.68 11.37 30.95
C SER A 212 3.96 12.22 29.90
N ALA A 213 2.96 12.96 30.35
CA ALA A 213 2.30 14.00 29.56
C ALA A 213 3.25 15.17 29.40
N ASP A 214 3.98 15.20 28.28
CA ASP A 214 4.38 16.41 27.56
C ASP A 214 5.14 15.99 26.30
N THR A 215 4.56 16.29 25.13
CA THR A 215 5.19 16.59 23.82
C THR A 215 4.25 16.13 22.69
N PRO A 216 3.77 17.04 21.81
CA PRO A 216 3.10 16.65 20.58
C PRO A 216 4.14 15.98 19.67
N THR A 217 4.12 14.64 19.60
CA THR A 217 5.05 13.87 18.78
C THR A 217 4.52 13.75 17.36
N THR A 218 4.85 14.73 16.53
CA THR A 218 5.16 14.45 15.13
C THR A 218 6.37 13.52 15.17
N ARG A 219 6.18 12.23 14.85
CA ARG A 219 7.27 11.24 14.86
C ARG A 219 8.33 11.63 13.83
N GLU A 220 9.46 12.13 14.30
CA GLU A 220 10.74 12.03 13.61
C GLU A 220 11.20 10.56 13.68
N GLU A 221 10.95 9.79 12.63
CA GLU A 221 11.74 8.58 12.31
C GLU A 221 12.92 8.96 11.40
N THR A 222 13.73 9.92 11.86
CA THR A 222 14.97 10.34 11.20
C THR A 222 16.18 10.09 12.08
N SER A 223 16.25 8.93 12.74
CA SER A 223 17.43 8.57 13.54
C SER A 223 17.65 7.06 13.58
N SER A 224 18.01 6.50 12.43
CA SER A 224 18.67 5.18 12.34
C SER A 224 19.35 4.93 10.98
N VAL A 225 19.16 5.81 10.00
CA VAL A 225 19.82 5.70 8.67
C VAL A 225 21.04 6.63 8.53
N ASP A 226 21.18 7.66 9.37
CA ASP A 226 22.28 8.64 9.26
C ASP A 226 23.65 8.15 9.75
N SER A 227 23.71 7.01 10.45
CA SER A 227 24.99 6.45 10.93
C SER A 227 25.74 5.61 9.90
N LEU A 228 25.15 5.32 8.73
CA LEU A 228 25.80 4.53 7.66
C LEU A 228 26.29 5.34 6.46
N THR A 229 26.01 6.64 6.37
CA THR A 229 26.43 7.50 5.23
C THR A 229 27.43 8.59 5.59
N ALA A 230 27.89 8.67 6.85
CA ALA A 230 28.81 9.73 7.30
C ALA A 230 30.28 9.54 6.86
N HIS A 231 30.60 8.53 6.04
CA HIS A 231 31.99 8.18 5.73
C HIS A 231 32.41 8.26 4.26
N GLU A 232 31.63 8.87 3.36
CA GLU A 232 32.02 8.97 1.95
C GLU A 232 31.90 10.39 1.38
N GLY A 233 33.06 10.99 1.06
CA GLY A 233 33.16 12.02 0.01
C GLY A 233 33.61 13.43 0.43
N SER A 234 34.85 13.59 0.91
CA SER A 234 35.53 14.88 0.85
C SER A 234 35.87 15.23 -0.62
N PRO A 235 35.50 16.39 -1.18
CA PRO A 235 35.96 16.79 -2.49
C PRO A 235 37.38 17.33 -2.41
N LEU A 236 38.34 16.54 -2.90
CA LEU A 236 39.70 16.96 -3.22
C LEU A 236 39.71 17.69 -4.56
N LEU A 237 39.70 19.03 -4.55
CA LEU A 237 40.35 19.81 -5.60
C LEU A 237 40.71 21.21 -5.08
N GLY A 238 41.93 21.32 -4.57
CA GLY A 238 42.58 22.59 -4.34
C GLY A 238 43.23 23.10 -5.62
N SER A 239 43.06 24.39 -5.88
CA SER A 239 44.06 25.18 -6.61
C SER A 239 44.12 26.55 -5.94
N GLN A 240 45.22 26.78 -5.23
CA GLN A 240 45.57 28.03 -4.57
C GLN A 240 45.84 29.14 -5.59
N LEU A 241 45.49 30.37 -5.23
CA LEU A 241 46.25 31.58 -5.57
C LEU A 241 46.00 32.63 -4.47
N PRO A 242 47.05 33.15 -3.81
CA PRO A 242 46.92 34.05 -2.66
C PRO A 242 46.96 35.51 -3.11
N THR A 243 46.21 36.40 -2.46
CA THR A 243 46.61 37.81 -2.39
C THR A 243 46.10 38.48 -1.12
N SER A 244 47.09 39.00 -0.38
CA SER A 244 47.02 39.74 0.87
C SER A 244 46.61 41.19 0.64
N ALA A 245 45.78 41.75 1.54
CA ALA A 245 45.78 43.12 2.07
C ALA A 245 44.47 43.29 2.87
N GLY A 246 44.41 43.76 4.12
CA GLY A 246 45.14 44.86 4.71
C GLY A 246 44.10 45.91 5.13
N THR A 247 43.83 45.99 6.43
CA THR A 247 42.95 46.96 7.10
C THR A 247 43.52 48.40 7.07
N PHE A 248 42.64 49.38 7.35
CA PHE A 248 42.84 50.83 7.63
C PHE A 248 42.59 51.83 6.49
N ASP A 249 41.48 52.58 6.58
CA ASP A 249 41.42 53.99 7.01
C ASP A 249 40.19 54.73 6.47
N ALA A 250 39.50 55.45 7.36
CA ALA A 250 38.65 56.60 7.02
C ALA A 250 39.55 57.85 6.95
N PRO A 251 39.19 58.94 6.22
CA PRO A 251 38.27 59.92 6.83
C PRO A 251 37.45 60.83 5.87
N THR A 252 36.45 61.48 6.48
CA THR A 252 35.94 62.86 6.24
C THR A 252 35.22 63.27 4.94
N SER A 253 33.92 63.55 5.11
CA SER A 253 33.16 64.77 4.75
C SER A 253 33.31 65.41 3.36
N GLN A 254 32.17 65.54 2.64
CA GLN A 254 31.56 66.77 2.07
C GLN A 254 30.30 66.32 1.27
N VAL A 255 29.08 66.66 1.71
CA VAL A 255 28.19 67.73 1.20
C VAL A 255 28.15 67.86 -0.33
N VAL A 256 26.94 67.76 -0.91
CA VAL A 256 26.34 68.52 -2.04
C VAL A 256 25.30 67.66 -2.79
N SER A 257 24.05 67.80 -2.35
CA SER A 257 22.80 68.06 -3.10
C SER A 257 22.65 67.82 -4.62
N VAL A 258 21.43 67.38 -5.00
CA VAL A 258 20.63 67.77 -6.21
C VAL A 258 21.01 67.01 -7.51
N ASN A 259 20.13 66.44 -8.35
CA ASN A 259 18.72 66.69 -8.69
C ASN A 259 18.09 65.49 -9.45
N ALA A 260 16.75 65.50 -9.47
CA ALA A 260 15.80 64.99 -10.48
C ALA A 260 15.68 63.47 -10.71
#